data_AF-A0A2E3V3N7-F1
#
_entry.id   AF-A0A2E3V3N7-F1
#
_cell.length_a   1.000
_cell.length_b   1.000
_cell.length_c   1.000
_cell.angle_alpha   90.00
_cell.angle_beta   90.00
_cell.angle_gamma   90.00
#
_symmetry.space_group_name_H-M   'P 1'
#
loop_
_entity.id
_entity.type
_entity.pdbx_description
1 polymer ?
#
loop_
_entity_poly.entity_id
_entity_poly.type
_entity_poly.pdbx_seq_one_letter_code
_entity_poly.pdbx_strand_id
1 'polypeptide(L)'
;MELPSNMSEVEELFQIIIEESYPTLGAIVAISVYSIFVFIFYRALAKRDLITLNLNHYSDNLSGRVRKYARTILFVLQYIVVVPVLITFWTLVLAIILTLLSPDADHSRNALIATSVVGAVRILSYWTEDLSRDVAKMLPFGVLGVFLVGDAQVQISEIKELFSGLNEIATSFISSLFLIAVLESILRSLSAMINIFTLRRKNLRQKKEIAKKIGRSVKDIRSDILDDGEINYSAGDDVNQMQEVLEDAVDNLLQENV
;
A
#
# COMPACT_ATOMS: atom_id res chain seq x y z
N MET A 1 23.79 -18.14 49.61
CA MET A 1 22.81 -17.19 50.12
C MET A 1 22.30 -17.74 51.44
N GLU A 2 22.65 -17.10 52.54
CA GLU A 2 22.08 -17.43 53.85
C GLU A 2 20.60 -17.04 53.84
N LEU A 3 19.74 -17.90 54.40
CA LEU A 3 18.30 -17.65 54.47
C LEU A 3 18.04 -16.52 55.48
N PRO A 4 17.20 -15.53 55.15
CA PRO A 4 16.94 -14.40 56.04
C PRO A 4 16.34 -14.89 57.36
N SER A 5 16.89 -14.39 58.45
CA SER A 5 16.59 -14.84 59.81
C SER A 5 15.67 -13.86 60.57
N ASN A 6 15.47 -12.66 60.01
CA ASN A 6 14.68 -11.57 60.60
C ASN A 6 13.72 -10.94 59.56
N MET A 7 12.56 -10.45 60.02
CA MET A 7 11.59 -9.74 59.19
C MET A 7 12.17 -8.49 58.50
N SER A 8 13.16 -7.83 59.10
CA SER A 8 13.85 -6.70 58.47
C SER A 8 14.70 -7.10 57.25
N GLU A 9 15.35 -8.27 57.29
CA GLU A 9 16.10 -8.81 56.14
C GLU A 9 15.16 -9.23 55.00
N VAL A 10 13.95 -9.69 55.34
CA VAL A 10 12.91 -10.01 54.35
C VAL A 10 12.39 -8.73 53.67
N GLU A 11 12.20 -7.64 54.43
CA GLU A 11 11.79 -6.34 53.86
C GLU A 11 12.89 -5.72 52.98
N GLU A 12 14.16 -5.80 53.37
CA GLU A 12 15.30 -5.35 52.55
C GLU A 12 15.42 -6.15 51.25
N LEU A 13 15.28 -7.47 51.29
CA LEU A 13 15.25 -8.31 50.09
C LEU A 13 14.05 -7.96 49.19
N PHE A 14 12.89 -7.65 49.76
CA PHE A 14 11.71 -7.25 48.98
C PHE A 14 11.90 -5.89 48.30
N GLN A 15 12.52 -4.92 48.99
CA GLN A 15 12.87 -3.61 48.42
C GLN A 15 13.89 -3.74 47.29
N ILE A 16 14.96 -4.53 47.48
CA ILE A 16 15.97 -4.79 46.45
C ILE A 16 15.32 -5.44 45.22
N ILE A 17 14.45 -6.43 45.42
CA ILE A 17 13.73 -7.08 44.32
C ILE A 17 12.84 -6.08 43.58
N ILE A 18 12.12 -5.21 44.29
CA ILE A 18 11.28 -4.18 43.65
C ILE A 18 12.13 -3.17 42.87
N GLU A 19 13.24 -2.72 43.45
CA GLU A 19 14.14 -1.72 42.87
C GLU A 19 14.89 -2.26 41.64
N GLU A 20 15.33 -3.52 41.67
CA GLU A 20 15.90 -4.21 40.51
C GLU A 20 14.85 -4.62 39.45
N SER A 21 13.62 -4.93 39.87
CA SER A 21 12.55 -5.35 38.96
C SER A 21 11.90 -4.19 38.21
N TYR A 22 11.91 -2.98 38.77
CA TYR A 22 11.31 -1.81 38.14
C TYR A 22 11.90 -1.47 36.75
N PRO A 23 13.23 -1.39 36.55
CA PRO A 23 13.81 -1.11 35.24
C PRO A 23 13.59 -2.26 34.24
N THR A 24 13.58 -3.52 34.70
CA THR A 24 13.35 -4.67 33.81
C THR A 24 11.90 -4.74 33.34
N LEU A 25 10.92 -4.45 34.22
CA LEU A 25 9.52 -4.29 33.82
C LEU A 25 9.34 -3.16 32.82
N GLY A 26 10.02 -2.02 33.03
CA GLY A 26 10.05 -0.91 32.06
C GLY A 26 10.56 -1.34 30.69
N ALA A 27 11.66 -2.09 30.64
CA ALA A 27 12.21 -2.62 29.40
C ALA A 27 11.25 -3.61 28.69
N ILE A 28 10.59 -4.51 29.44
CA ILE A 28 9.59 -5.44 28.88
C ILE A 28 8.45 -4.68 28.20
N VAL A 29 7.93 -3.64 28.87
CA VAL A 29 6.86 -2.80 28.32
C VAL A 29 7.35 -2.06 27.07
N ALA A 30 8.53 -1.46 27.12
CA ALA A 30 9.12 -0.74 25.99
C ALA A 30 9.33 -1.64 24.77
N ILE A 31 9.91 -2.83 24.95
CA ILE A 31 10.12 -3.83 23.89
C ILE A 31 8.78 -4.28 23.30
N SER A 32 7.78 -4.50 24.14
CA SER A 32 6.44 -4.91 23.70
C SER A 32 5.78 -3.83 22.84
N VAL A 33 5.79 -2.57 23.29
CA VAL A 33 5.23 -1.43 22.54
C VAL A 33 5.98 -1.25 21.23
N TYR A 34 7.32 -1.29 21.25
CA TYR A 34 8.13 -1.19 20.03
C TYR A 34 7.83 -2.35 19.05
N SER A 35 7.66 -3.57 19.55
CA SER A 35 7.31 -4.74 18.71
C SER A 35 5.95 -4.59 18.04
N ILE A 36 4.96 -4.02 18.74
CA ILE A 36 3.65 -3.69 18.17
C ILE A 36 3.80 -2.61 17.08
N PHE A 37 4.61 -1.58 17.35
CA PHE A 37 4.92 -0.56 16.35
C PHE A 37 5.57 -1.17 15.10
N VAL A 38 6.61 -2.00 15.25
CA VAL A 38 7.26 -2.71 14.13
C VAL A 38 6.26 -3.57 13.38
N PHE A 39 5.33 -4.22 14.09
CA PHE A 39 4.27 -5.01 13.49
C PHE A 39 3.38 -4.21 12.55
N ILE A 40 2.98 -3.01 12.97
CA ILE A 40 2.18 -2.10 12.15
C ILE A 40 3.02 -1.58 10.98
N PHE A 41 4.24 -1.14 11.26
CA PHE A 41 5.19 -0.59 10.28
C PHE A 41 5.44 -1.55 9.12
N TYR A 42 5.90 -2.77 9.40
CA TYR A 42 6.27 -3.71 8.34
C TYR A 42 5.03 -4.11 7.53
N ARG A 43 3.85 -4.22 8.16
CA ARG A 43 2.61 -4.65 7.51
C ARG A 43 2.02 -3.53 6.67
N ALA A 44 2.20 -2.29 7.08
CA ALA A 44 1.89 -1.13 6.28
C ALA A 44 2.78 -1.12 5.05
N LEU A 45 4.10 -1.21 5.20
CA LEU A 45 4.99 -1.27 4.04
C LEU A 45 4.70 -2.52 3.20
N ALA A 46 4.96 -3.74 3.65
CA ALA A 46 5.05 -4.95 2.82
C ALA A 46 3.89 -5.28 1.85
N LYS A 47 2.72 -4.68 2.00
CA LYS A 47 1.61 -4.81 1.06
C LYS A 47 1.97 -4.20 -0.31
N ARG A 48 1.60 -4.92 -1.38
CA ARG A 48 1.70 -4.40 -2.75
C ARG A 48 0.74 -3.23 -2.98
N ASP A 49 -0.49 -3.40 -2.51
CA ASP A 49 -1.55 -2.39 -2.62
C ASP A 49 -1.88 -1.85 -1.22
N LEU A 50 -1.27 -0.72 -0.86
CA LEU A 50 -1.45 -0.08 0.46
C LEU A 50 -2.90 0.32 0.74
N ILE A 51 -3.62 0.69 -0.33
CA ILE A 51 -5.02 1.10 -0.24
C ILE A 51 -5.85 0.28 -1.23
N THR A 52 -6.75 -0.53 -0.69
CA THR A 52 -7.80 -1.23 -1.46
C THR A 52 -9.01 -0.30 -1.58
N LEU A 53 -9.24 0.23 -2.76
CA LEU A 53 -10.29 1.23 -2.99
C LEU A 53 -11.65 0.54 -3.25
N ASN A 54 -12.66 0.90 -2.45
CA ASN A 54 -14.06 0.60 -2.75
C ASN A 54 -14.75 1.86 -3.30
N LEU A 55 -14.60 2.10 -4.61
CA LEU A 55 -15.11 3.30 -5.32
C LEU A 55 -16.62 3.33 -5.53
N ASN A 56 -17.37 2.36 -4.98
CA ASN A 56 -18.81 2.33 -5.16
C ASN A 56 -19.53 3.41 -4.35
N HIS A 57 -19.01 3.81 -3.19
CA HIS A 57 -19.76 4.65 -2.25
C HIS A 57 -19.65 6.17 -2.49
N TYR A 58 -18.62 6.64 -3.21
CA TYR A 58 -18.34 8.08 -3.33
C TYR A 58 -18.86 8.72 -4.62
N SER A 59 -19.69 8.00 -5.38
CA SER A 59 -20.11 8.42 -6.73
C SER A 59 -21.62 8.58 -6.91
N ASP A 60 -22.39 8.52 -5.84
CA ASP A 60 -23.85 8.36 -5.91
C ASP A 60 -24.58 9.65 -6.32
N ASN A 61 -23.93 10.82 -6.24
CA ASN A 61 -24.53 12.13 -6.55
C ASN A 61 -24.04 12.78 -7.87
N LEU A 62 -23.35 12.08 -8.78
CA LEU A 62 -22.77 12.70 -9.99
C LEU A 62 -23.19 12.02 -11.31
N SER A 63 -23.55 12.86 -12.30
CA SER A 63 -24.04 12.47 -13.63
C SER A 63 -23.00 11.79 -14.55
N GLY A 64 -23.46 10.73 -15.24
CA GLY A 64 -22.90 10.00 -16.38
C GLY A 64 -21.41 10.13 -16.74
N ARG A 65 -21.06 11.09 -17.60
CA ARG A 65 -19.68 11.25 -18.13
C ARG A 65 -18.73 11.85 -17.10
N VAL A 66 -19.18 12.82 -16.31
CA VAL A 66 -18.37 13.44 -15.23
C VAL A 66 -18.03 12.41 -14.16
N ARG A 67 -18.94 11.46 -13.89
CA ARG A 67 -18.69 10.32 -12.99
C ARG A 67 -17.51 9.46 -13.44
N LYS A 68 -17.38 9.17 -14.74
CA LYS A 68 -16.26 8.36 -15.26
C LYS A 68 -14.93 9.11 -15.11
N TYR A 69 -14.86 10.39 -15.48
CA TYR A 69 -13.64 11.19 -15.36
C TYR A 69 -13.22 11.41 -13.90
N ALA A 70 -14.14 11.81 -13.02
CA ALA A 70 -13.85 12.03 -11.61
C ALA A 70 -13.39 10.73 -10.91
N ARG A 71 -14.02 9.59 -11.22
CA ARG A 71 -13.59 8.28 -10.69
C ARG A 71 -12.17 7.94 -11.12
N THR A 72 -11.83 8.16 -12.38
CA THR A 72 -10.47 7.95 -12.89
C THR A 72 -9.47 8.92 -12.27
N ILE A 73 -9.80 10.21 -12.15
CA ILE A 73 -8.90 11.21 -11.57
C ILE A 73 -8.61 10.92 -10.09
N LEU A 74 -9.64 10.56 -9.30
CA LEU A 74 -9.49 10.24 -7.88
C LEU A 74 -8.66 8.98 -7.68
N PHE A 75 -8.89 7.97 -8.53
CA PHE A 75 -8.08 6.75 -8.54
C PHE A 75 -6.61 7.08 -8.84
N VAL A 76 -6.35 7.85 -9.90
CA VAL A 76 -4.99 8.23 -10.30
C VAL A 76 -4.31 9.05 -9.22
N LEU A 77 -4.98 10.07 -8.67
CA LEU A 77 -4.44 10.94 -7.62
C LEU A 77 -4.07 10.13 -6.37
N GLN A 78 -4.92 9.21 -5.95
CA GLN A 78 -4.66 8.38 -4.79
C GLN A 78 -3.45 7.47 -4.99
N TYR A 79 -3.30 6.83 -6.16
CA TYR A 79 -2.19 5.92 -6.40
C TYR A 79 -0.87 6.61 -6.76
N ILE A 80 -0.91 7.77 -7.41
CA ILE A 80 0.30 8.52 -7.78
C ILE A 80 0.80 9.41 -6.64
N VAL A 81 -0.10 9.94 -5.79
CA VAL A 81 0.28 10.91 -4.75
C VAL A 81 0.19 10.28 -3.36
N VAL A 82 -0.97 9.75 -2.97
CA VAL A 82 -1.20 9.29 -1.59
C VAL A 82 -0.32 8.10 -1.23
N VAL A 83 -0.17 7.14 -2.15
CA VAL A 83 0.66 5.94 -1.90
C VAL A 83 2.14 6.29 -1.70
N PRO A 84 2.81 7.04 -2.59
CA PRO A 84 4.19 7.47 -2.36
C PRO A 84 4.35 8.28 -1.08
N VAL A 85 3.44 9.21 -0.78
CA VAL A 85 3.47 9.99 0.48
C VAL A 85 3.42 9.07 1.69
N LEU A 86 2.56 8.05 1.70
CA LEU A 86 2.46 7.10 2.80
C LEU A 86 3.75 6.27 2.94
N ILE A 87 4.34 5.82 1.82
CA ILE A 87 5.60 5.08 1.83
C ILE A 87 6.72 5.96 2.39
N THR A 88 6.87 7.19 1.89
CA THR A 88 7.90 8.12 2.34
C THR A 88 7.72 8.52 3.80
N PHE A 89 6.48 8.65 4.28
CA PHE A 89 6.21 8.83 5.71
C PHE A 89 6.81 7.68 6.53
N TRP A 90 6.57 6.43 6.14
CA TRP A 90 7.18 5.28 6.82
C TRP A 90 8.71 5.23 6.65
N THR A 91 9.24 5.59 5.48
CA THR A 91 10.69 5.73 5.26
C THR A 91 11.30 6.75 6.21
N LEU A 92 10.64 7.89 6.44
CA LEU A 92 11.10 8.91 7.37
C LEU A 92 11.15 8.37 8.79
N VAL A 93 10.12 7.64 9.22
CA VAL A 93 10.13 7.00 10.55
C VAL A 93 11.31 6.05 10.70
N LEU A 94 11.61 5.25 9.67
CA LEU A 94 12.79 4.37 9.65
C LEU A 94 14.11 5.16 9.70
N ALA A 95 14.21 6.26 8.95
CA ALA A 95 15.39 7.11 8.93
C ALA A 95 15.63 7.79 10.29
N ILE A 96 14.57 8.23 10.97
CA ILE A 96 14.64 8.78 12.33
C ILE A 96 15.16 7.72 13.30
N ILE A 97 14.60 6.50 13.26
CA ILE A 97 15.07 5.39 14.09
C ILE A 97 16.56 5.11 13.84
N LEU A 98 16.98 5.03 12.57
CA LEU A 98 18.39 4.82 12.23
C LEU A 98 19.29 5.97 12.70
N THR A 99 18.80 7.20 12.64
CA THR A 99 19.56 8.39 13.06
C THR A 99 19.74 8.44 14.57
N LEU A 100 18.73 8.08 15.33
CA LEU A 100 18.82 7.97 16.80
C LEU A 100 19.76 6.85 17.26
N LEU A 101 20.07 5.88 16.40
CA LEU A 101 20.95 4.76 16.73
C LEU A 101 22.35 4.85 16.11
N SER A 102 22.58 5.78 15.19
CA SER A 102 23.85 5.89 14.51
C SER A 102 24.81 6.76 15.34
N PRO A 103 26.02 6.26 15.67
CA PRO A 103 27.05 7.08 16.30
C PRO A 103 27.54 8.24 15.40
N ASP A 104 27.32 8.12 14.09
CA ASP A 104 27.71 9.13 13.10
C ASP A 104 26.51 10.02 12.74
N ALA A 105 26.63 11.32 13.01
CA ALA A 105 25.61 12.35 12.77
C ALA A 105 25.32 12.66 11.28
N ASP A 106 25.60 11.74 10.35
CA ASP A 106 25.28 11.93 8.93
C ASP A 106 23.81 11.56 8.65
N HIS A 107 22.93 12.54 8.84
CA HIS A 107 21.50 12.44 8.58
C HIS A 107 21.18 12.02 7.13
N SER A 108 21.98 12.47 6.17
CA SER A 108 21.81 12.18 4.75
C SER A 108 22.07 10.70 4.46
N ARG A 109 23.13 10.12 5.03
CA ARG A 109 23.45 8.69 4.86
C ARG A 109 22.36 7.79 5.43
N ASN A 110 21.83 8.11 6.61
CA ASN A 110 20.76 7.32 7.25
C ASN A 110 19.45 7.37 6.46
N ALA A 111 19.10 8.53 5.89
CA ALA A 111 17.96 8.67 5.00
C ALA A 111 18.11 7.85 3.70
N LEU A 112 19.32 7.79 3.13
CA LEU A 112 19.61 6.95 1.96
C LEU A 112 19.50 5.46 2.26
N ILE A 113 20.00 5.00 3.41
CA ILE A 113 19.88 3.60 3.85
C ILE A 113 18.40 3.24 4.02
N ALA A 114 17.64 4.06 4.75
CA ALA A 114 16.20 3.87 4.93
C ALA A 114 15.46 3.80 3.60
N THR A 115 15.75 4.73 2.68
CA THR A 115 15.14 4.78 1.34
C THR A 115 15.48 3.54 0.52
N SER A 116 16.73 3.06 0.57
CA SER A 116 17.17 1.87 -0.15
C SER A 116 16.48 0.60 0.36
N VAL A 117 16.37 0.46 1.67
CA VAL A 117 15.70 -0.69 2.31
C VAL A 117 14.21 -0.67 2.00
N VAL A 118 13.54 0.48 2.14
CA VAL A 118 12.12 0.60 1.79
C VAL A 118 11.91 0.33 0.31
N GLY A 119 12.77 0.85 -0.58
CA GLY A 119 12.74 0.57 -2.01
C GLY A 119 12.85 -0.93 -2.33
N ALA A 120 13.78 -1.65 -1.69
CA ALA A 120 13.89 -3.10 -1.82
C ALA A 120 12.61 -3.81 -1.35
N VAL A 121 12.07 -3.41 -0.20
CA VAL A 121 10.79 -3.92 0.32
C VAL A 121 9.65 -3.65 -0.67
N ARG A 122 9.61 -2.50 -1.36
CA ARG A 122 8.61 -2.22 -2.42
C ARG A 122 8.74 -3.20 -3.58
N ILE A 123 9.93 -3.34 -4.14
CA ILE A 123 10.18 -4.25 -5.26
C ILE A 123 9.73 -5.68 -4.88
N LEU A 124 10.08 -6.14 -3.68
CA LEU A 124 9.71 -7.47 -3.19
C LEU A 124 8.20 -7.64 -2.99
N SER A 125 7.45 -6.58 -2.65
CA SER A 125 5.99 -6.66 -2.48
C SER A 125 5.27 -7.01 -3.80
N TYR A 126 5.86 -6.65 -4.94
CA TYR A 126 5.35 -7.03 -6.26
C TYR A 126 5.68 -8.48 -6.64
N TRP A 127 6.64 -9.10 -5.94
CA TRP A 127 6.98 -10.51 -6.09
C TRP A 127 6.14 -11.39 -5.14
N THR A 128 6.36 -11.25 -3.83
CA THR A 128 5.55 -11.89 -2.78
C THR A 128 5.49 -11.00 -1.54
N GLU A 129 4.27 -10.77 -1.02
CA GLU A 129 4.08 -9.94 0.17
C GLU A 129 4.74 -10.52 1.42
N ASP A 130 4.86 -11.86 1.51
CA ASP A 130 5.49 -12.52 2.65
C ASP A 130 7.01 -12.28 2.67
N LEU A 131 7.69 -12.30 1.52
CA LEU A 131 9.12 -11.97 1.44
C LEU A 131 9.36 -10.50 1.75
N SER A 132 8.50 -9.61 1.20
CA SER A 132 8.53 -8.19 1.51
C SER A 132 8.38 -7.93 3.01
N ARG A 133 7.48 -8.67 3.67
CA ARG A 133 7.23 -8.62 5.11
C ARG A 133 8.45 -9.05 5.92
N ASP A 134 9.11 -10.13 5.49
CA ASP A 134 10.28 -10.64 6.16
C ASP A 134 11.46 -9.68 6.06
N VAL A 135 11.67 -9.02 4.92
CA VAL A 135 12.72 -8.01 4.77
C VAL A 135 12.38 -6.73 5.54
N ALA A 136 11.13 -6.28 5.50
CA ALA A 136 10.70 -5.05 6.16
C ALA A 136 10.86 -5.09 7.69
N LYS A 137 10.67 -6.26 8.32
CA LYS A 137 10.82 -6.42 9.77
C LYS A 137 12.27 -6.58 10.21
N MET A 138 13.18 -7.00 9.33
CA MET A 138 14.59 -7.25 9.68
C MET A 138 15.28 -5.99 10.22
N LEU A 139 15.10 -4.84 9.56
CA LEU A 139 15.82 -3.63 9.97
C LEU A 139 15.34 -3.09 11.33
N PRO A 140 14.03 -2.89 11.58
CA PRO A 140 13.57 -2.41 12.88
C PRO A 140 13.89 -3.36 14.04
N PHE A 141 13.85 -4.68 13.83
CA PHE A 141 14.28 -5.64 14.86
C PHE A 141 15.78 -5.70 15.03
N GLY A 142 16.56 -5.54 13.95
CA GLY A 142 18.02 -5.41 14.03
C GLY A 142 18.43 -4.19 14.85
N VAL A 143 17.79 -3.05 14.61
CA VAL A 143 17.91 -1.82 15.39
C VAL A 143 17.61 -2.08 16.86
N LEU A 144 16.48 -2.73 17.18
CA LEU A 144 16.15 -3.07 18.56
C LEU A 144 17.23 -3.96 19.21
N GLY A 145 17.75 -4.94 18.48
CA GLY A 145 18.83 -5.80 18.96
C GLY A 145 20.11 -5.03 19.28
N VAL A 146 20.51 -4.10 18.41
CA VAL A 146 21.67 -3.22 18.65
C VAL A 146 21.42 -2.29 19.84
N PHE A 147 20.23 -1.72 19.97
CA PHE A 147 19.85 -0.85 21.08
C PHE A 147 19.85 -1.58 22.44
N LEU A 148 19.44 -2.85 22.47
CA LEU A 148 19.40 -3.64 23.70
C LEU A 148 20.77 -4.17 24.16
N VAL A 149 21.71 -4.36 23.23
CA VAL A 149 23.01 -5.00 23.49
C VAL A 149 24.16 -3.99 23.54
N GLY A 150 24.07 -2.90 22.79
CA GLY A 150 25.13 -1.89 22.70
C GLY A 150 24.98 -0.74 23.69
N ASP A 151 26.05 0.03 23.88
CA ASP A 151 26.06 1.32 24.59
C ASP A 151 25.32 2.44 23.83
N ALA A 152 24.49 2.09 22.83
CA ALA A 152 23.70 3.02 22.03
C ALA A 152 22.53 3.58 22.85
N GLN A 153 22.86 4.41 23.82
CA GLN A 153 21.89 5.19 24.59
C GLN A 153 21.54 6.43 23.79
N VAL A 154 20.25 6.61 23.48
CA VAL A 154 19.76 7.82 22.82
C VAL A 154 20.02 9.00 23.75
N GLN A 155 20.93 9.88 23.35
CA GLN A 155 21.25 11.08 24.11
C GLN A 155 20.28 12.22 23.75
N ILE A 156 19.96 13.06 24.74
CA ILE A 156 19.12 14.25 24.52
C ILE A 156 19.75 15.19 23.48
N SER A 157 21.08 15.19 23.34
CA SER A 157 21.81 15.91 22.29
C SER A 157 21.44 15.47 20.88
N GLU A 158 21.32 14.16 20.63
CA GLU A 158 20.96 13.61 19.31
C GLU A 158 19.54 14.02 18.89
N ILE A 159 18.62 14.06 19.85
CA ILE A 159 17.25 14.57 19.63
C ILE A 159 17.31 16.05 19.24
N LYS A 160 18.12 16.85 19.94
CA LYS A 160 18.28 18.28 19.66
C LYS A 160 18.92 18.53 18.29
N GLU A 161 19.89 17.69 17.90
CA GLU A 161 20.51 17.72 16.58
C GLU A 161 19.50 17.40 15.47
N LEU A 162 18.67 16.35 15.65
CA LEU A 162 17.55 16.05 14.76
C LEU A 162 16.60 17.24 14.57
N PHE A 163 16.25 17.95 15.66
CA PHE A 163 15.42 19.16 15.57
C PHE A 163 16.11 20.31 14.85
N SER A 164 17.44 20.44 14.99
CA SER A 164 18.20 21.46 14.27
C SER A 164 18.39 21.15 12.78
N GLY A 165 18.44 19.85 12.43
CA GLY A 165 18.60 19.34 11.07
C GLY A 165 17.31 19.21 10.28
N LEU A 166 16.16 19.66 10.80
CA LEU A 166 14.84 19.49 10.17
C LEU A 166 14.78 19.96 8.71
N ASN A 167 15.50 21.03 8.36
CA ASN A 167 15.53 21.54 6.99
C ASN A 167 16.23 20.56 6.03
N GLU A 168 17.33 19.95 6.46
CA GLU A 168 18.07 18.94 5.69
C GLU A 168 17.31 17.60 5.62
N ILE A 169 16.59 17.26 6.68
CA ILE A 169 15.66 16.13 6.70
C ILE A 169 14.51 16.37 5.71
N ALA A 170 13.99 17.60 5.62
CA ALA A 170 12.89 17.95 4.70
C ALA A 170 13.33 17.88 3.23
N THR A 171 14.52 18.35 2.88
CA THR A 171 15.06 18.21 1.51
C THR A 171 15.31 16.75 1.15
N SER A 172 15.81 15.96 2.10
CA SER A 172 15.96 14.51 1.96
C SER A 172 14.62 13.79 1.83
N PHE A 173 13.59 14.28 2.53
CA PHE A 173 12.22 13.78 2.45
C PHE A 173 11.62 14.02 1.05
N ILE A 174 11.79 15.21 0.48
CA ILE A 174 11.29 15.51 -0.87
C ILE A 174 12.02 14.65 -1.92
N SER A 175 13.34 14.49 -1.76
CA SER A 175 14.15 13.66 -2.68
C SER A 175 13.73 12.19 -2.63
N SER A 176 13.52 11.64 -1.43
CA SER A 176 13.03 10.28 -1.24
C SER A 176 11.59 10.11 -1.71
N LEU A 177 10.71 11.10 -1.52
CA LEU A 177 9.35 11.12 -2.07
C LEU A 177 9.36 11.00 -3.60
N PHE A 178 10.18 11.81 -4.27
CA PHE A 178 10.29 11.75 -5.73
C PHE A 178 10.79 10.38 -6.19
N LEU A 179 11.85 9.85 -5.56
CA LEU A 179 12.41 8.55 -5.91
C LEU A 179 11.39 7.42 -5.71
N ILE A 180 10.69 7.40 -4.57
CA ILE A 180 9.66 6.42 -4.27
C ILE A 180 8.47 6.55 -5.21
N ALA A 181 8.05 7.76 -5.56
CA ALA A 181 6.97 7.98 -6.52
C ALA A 181 7.33 7.43 -7.92
N VAL A 182 8.56 7.67 -8.38
CA VAL A 182 9.07 7.11 -9.64
C VAL A 182 9.13 5.59 -9.58
N LEU A 183 9.73 5.02 -8.52
CA LEU A 183 9.83 3.58 -8.32
C LEU A 183 8.45 2.91 -8.33
N GLU A 184 7.51 3.44 -7.55
CA GLU A 184 6.15 2.91 -7.43
C GLU A 184 5.43 2.98 -8.79
N SER A 185 5.57 4.10 -9.52
CA SER A 185 4.98 4.26 -10.85
C SER A 185 5.53 3.24 -11.86
N ILE A 186 6.84 2.98 -11.83
CA ILE A 186 7.48 1.97 -12.69
C ILE A 186 6.96 0.57 -12.34
N LEU A 187 7.01 0.18 -11.07
CA LEU A 187 6.58 -1.14 -10.61
C LEU A 187 5.10 -1.41 -10.97
N ARG A 188 4.24 -0.40 -10.77
CA ARG A 188 2.82 -0.51 -11.10
C ARG A 188 2.59 -0.63 -12.61
N SER A 189 3.32 0.14 -13.41
CA SER A 189 3.26 0.06 -14.88
C SER A 189 3.70 -1.31 -15.40
N LEU A 190 4.79 -1.86 -14.85
CA LEU A 190 5.27 -3.20 -15.18
C LEU A 190 4.26 -4.28 -14.79
N SER A 191 3.70 -4.19 -13.59
CA SER A 191 2.67 -5.14 -13.12
C SER A 191 1.41 -5.10 -13.99
N ALA A 192 0.94 -3.90 -14.35
CA ALA A 192 -0.19 -3.73 -15.26
C ALA A 192 0.09 -4.36 -16.63
N MET A 193 1.29 -4.14 -17.17
CA MET A 193 1.71 -4.70 -18.46
C MET A 193 1.73 -6.24 -18.42
N ILE A 194 2.34 -6.85 -17.39
CA ILE A 194 2.38 -8.31 -17.21
C ILE A 194 0.96 -8.88 -17.09
N ASN A 195 0.08 -8.25 -16.31
CA ASN A 195 -1.30 -8.68 -16.15
C ASN A 195 -2.08 -8.64 -17.48
N ILE A 196 -1.90 -7.60 -18.29
CA ILE A 196 -2.52 -7.52 -19.62
C ILE A 196 -2.02 -8.62 -20.54
N PHE A 197 -0.70 -8.89 -20.56
CA PHE A 197 -0.14 -9.96 -21.39
C PHE A 197 -0.62 -11.35 -20.97
N THR A 198 -0.68 -11.62 -19.67
CA THR A 198 -1.15 -12.93 -19.15
C THR A 198 -2.64 -13.15 -19.43
N LEU A 199 -3.49 -12.13 -19.26
CA LEU A 199 -4.91 -12.15 -19.63
C LEU A 199 -5.10 -12.40 -21.13
N ARG A 200 -4.38 -11.66 -21.98
CA ARG A 200 -4.40 -11.86 -23.44
C ARG A 200 -4.03 -13.30 -23.79
N ARG A 201 -3.00 -13.86 -23.16
CA ARG A 201 -2.56 -15.25 -23.39
C ARG A 201 -3.62 -16.28 -22.96
N LYS A 202 -4.27 -16.09 -21.81
CA LYS A 202 -5.37 -16.96 -21.32
C LYS A 202 -6.57 -16.91 -22.27
N ASN A 203 -7.01 -15.72 -22.67
CA ASN A 203 -8.12 -15.53 -23.60
C ASN A 203 -7.85 -16.18 -24.95
N LEU A 204 -6.63 -16.05 -25.49
CA LEU A 204 -6.25 -16.72 -26.75
C LEU A 204 -6.27 -18.24 -26.63
N ARG A 205 -5.86 -18.82 -25.48
CA ARG A 205 -5.94 -20.26 -25.24
C ARG A 205 -7.40 -20.75 -25.20
N GLN A 206 -8.26 -20.05 -24.46
CA GLN A 206 -9.69 -20.38 -24.40
C GLN A 206 -10.34 -20.31 -25.79
N LYS A 207 -10.08 -19.26 -26.56
CA LYS A 207 -10.62 -19.15 -27.93
C LYS A 207 -10.12 -20.27 -28.84
N LYS A 208 -8.88 -20.73 -28.70
CA LYS A 208 -8.34 -21.89 -29.43
C LYS A 208 -9.02 -23.21 -29.02
N GLU A 209 -9.34 -23.39 -27.75
CA GLU A 209 -10.06 -24.59 -27.28
C GLU A 209 -11.51 -24.61 -27.79
N ILE A 210 -12.20 -23.47 -27.78
CA ILE A 210 -13.55 -23.33 -28.35
C ILE A 210 -13.53 -23.59 -29.85
N ALA A 211 -12.58 -23.01 -30.58
CA ALA A 211 -12.35 -23.27 -32.00
C ALA A 211 -12.20 -24.77 -32.30
N LYS A 212 -11.39 -25.47 -31.50
CA LYS A 212 -11.18 -26.92 -31.65
C LYS A 212 -12.45 -27.74 -31.38
N LYS A 213 -13.29 -27.36 -30.41
CA LYS A 213 -14.55 -28.05 -30.10
C LYS A 213 -15.62 -27.85 -31.17
N ILE A 214 -15.69 -26.66 -31.75
CA ILE A 214 -16.74 -26.26 -32.71
C ILE A 214 -16.29 -26.53 -34.16
N GLY A 215 -15.00 -26.83 -34.39
CA GLY A 215 -14.45 -27.02 -35.73
C GLY A 215 -14.35 -25.73 -36.56
N ARG A 216 -14.44 -24.57 -35.90
CA ARG A 216 -14.41 -23.24 -36.52
C ARG A 216 -13.08 -22.53 -36.27
N SER A 217 -12.74 -21.54 -37.10
CA SER A 217 -11.52 -20.76 -36.91
C SER A 217 -11.64 -19.81 -35.72
N VAL A 218 -10.51 -19.54 -35.05
CA VAL A 218 -10.42 -18.52 -33.98
C VAL A 218 -10.79 -17.13 -34.50
N LYS A 219 -10.62 -16.89 -35.81
CA LYS A 219 -11.00 -15.63 -36.46
C LYS A 219 -12.52 -15.45 -36.49
N ASP A 220 -13.26 -16.52 -36.82
CA ASP A 220 -14.72 -16.51 -36.93
C ASP A 220 -15.35 -16.33 -35.55
N ILE A 221 -14.83 -17.03 -34.53
CA ILE A 221 -15.27 -16.82 -33.13
C ILE A 221 -14.99 -15.38 -32.66
N ARG A 222 -13.94 -14.74 -33.17
CA ARG A 222 -13.64 -13.35 -32.82
C ARG A 222 -14.60 -12.37 -33.49
N SER A 223 -14.98 -12.59 -34.76
CA SER A 223 -16.00 -11.76 -35.42
C SER A 223 -17.34 -11.91 -34.74
N ASP A 224 -17.77 -13.12 -34.41
CA ASP A 224 -19.08 -13.37 -33.79
C ASP A 224 -19.18 -12.69 -32.41
N ILE A 225 -18.11 -12.74 -31.59
CA ILE A 225 -18.07 -12.03 -30.29
C ILE A 225 -18.07 -10.50 -30.44
N LEU A 226 -17.50 -9.97 -31.53
CA LEU A 226 -17.51 -8.52 -31.79
C LEU A 226 -18.87 -8.07 -32.31
N ASP A 227 -19.50 -8.90 -33.15
CA ASP A 227 -20.83 -8.70 -33.72
C ASP A 227 -21.92 -8.75 -32.64
N ASP A 228 -21.92 -9.76 -31.75
CA ASP A 228 -22.80 -9.82 -30.58
C ASP A 228 -22.68 -8.59 -29.64
N GLY A 229 -21.51 -7.94 -29.65
CA GLY A 229 -21.27 -6.68 -28.93
C GLY A 229 -21.83 -5.45 -29.66
N GLU A 230 -21.89 -5.49 -31.00
CA GLU A 230 -22.41 -4.42 -31.87
C GLU A 230 -23.94 -4.47 -31.95
N ILE A 231 -24.53 -5.68 -32.01
CA ILE A 231 -25.98 -5.91 -31.99
C ILE A 231 -26.60 -5.37 -30.70
N ASN A 232 -25.88 -5.40 -29.57
CA ASN A 232 -26.36 -4.87 -28.28
C ASN A 232 -26.36 -3.32 -28.22
N TYR A 233 -25.55 -2.64 -29.03
CA TYR A 233 -25.60 -1.18 -29.18
C TYR A 233 -26.61 -0.76 -30.25
N SER A 234 -26.82 -1.56 -31.30
CA SER A 234 -27.83 -1.31 -32.34
C SER A 234 -29.25 -1.58 -31.86
N ALA A 235 -29.46 -2.59 -31.00
CA ALA A 235 -30.78 -2.91 -30.46
C ALA A 235 -31.40 -1.78 -29.63
N GLY A 236 -30.60 -0.88 -29.06
CA GLY A 236 -31.11 0.30 -28.35
C GLY A 236 -31.67 1.37 -29.30
N ASP A 237 -31.10 1.50 -30.49
CA ASP A 237 -31.55 2.47 -31.50
C ASP A 237 -32.80 1.96 -32.21
N ASP A 238 -32.86 0.66 -32.50
CA ASP A 238 -34.06 0.02 -33.07
C ASP A 238 -35.25 0.07 -32.12
N VAL A 239 -35.04 -0.05 -30.80
CA VAL A 239 -36.10 0.07 -29.78
C VAL A 239 -36.60 1.51 -29.65
N ASN A 240 -35.72 2.51 -29.75
CA ASN A 240 -36.13 3.93 -29.75
C ASN A 240 -36.91 4.28 -31.02
N GLN A 241 -36.47 3.79 -32.18
CA GLN A 241 -37.20 3.98 -33.44
C GLN A 241 -38.57 3.28 -33.42
N MET A 242 -38.66 2.07 -32.83
CA MET A 242 -39.95 1.39 -32.67
C MET A 242 -40.88 2.12 -31.72
N GLN A 243 -40.34 2.73 -30.66
CA GLN A 243 -41.12 3.51 -29.70
C GLN A 243 -41.63 4.81 -30.32
N GLU A 244 -40.80 5.50 -31.12
CA GLU A 244 -41.20 6.69 -31.87
C GLU A 244 -42.29 6.38 -32.90
N VAL A 245 -42.16 5.26 -33.64
CA VAL A 245 -43.20 4.78 -34.58
C VAL A 245 -44.49 4.38 -33.84
N LEU A 246 -44.39 3.81 -32.64
CA LEU A 246 -45.56 3.46 -31.84
C LEU A 246 -46.28 4.70 -31.31
N GLU A 247 -45.55 5.70 -30.82
CA GLU A 247 -46.10 6.96 -30.32
C GLU A 247 -46.81 7.72 -31.45
N ASP A 248 -46.19 7.78 -32.63
CA ASP A 248 -46.77 8.44 -33.81
C ASP A 248 -48.02 7.70 -34.32
N ALA A 249 -48.04 6.36 -34.26
CA ALA A 249 -49.23 5.56 -34.60
C ALA A 249 -50.37 5.74 -33.57
N VAL A 250 -50.04 5.86 -32.29
CA VAL A 250 -51.02 6.10 -31.21
C VAL A 250 -51.62 7.51 -31.32
N ASP A 251 -50.80 8.52 -31.59
CA ASP A 251 -51.26 9.89 -31.78
C ASP A 251 -52.18 10.04 -33.01
N ASN A 252 -51.86 9.35 -34.11
CA ASN A 252 -52.74 9.32 -35.28
C ASN A 252 -54.10 8.65 -34.98
N LEU A 253 -54.13 7.57 -34.20
CA LEU A 253 -55.39 6.92 -33.79
C LEU A 253 -56.22 7.75 -32.81
N LEU A 254 -55.59 8.61 -32.01
CA LEU A 254 -56.27 9.53 -31.11
C LEU A 254 -56.84 10.75 -31.84
N GLN A 255 -56.23 11.18 -32.95
CA GLN A 255 -56.74 12.26 -33.79
C GLN A 255 -57.88 11.83 -34.72
N GLU A 256 -57.97 10.54 -35.08
CA GLU A 256 -59.06 10.00 -35.91
C GLU A 256 -60.39 9.78 -35.13
N ASN A 257 -60.38 9.91 -33.81
CA ASN A 257 -61.54 9.74 -32.92
C ASN A 257 -62.08 11.06 -32.30
N VAL A 258 -61.81 12.20 -32.93
CA VAL A 258 -62.42 13.52 -32.63
C VAL A 258 -63.17 14.02 -33.85
#